data_AF-A0A0E2Z2K6-F1
#
_entry.id   AF-A0A0E2Z2K6-F1
#
_cell.length_a   1.000
_cell.length_b   1.000
_cell.length_c   1.000
_cell.angle_alpha   90.00
_cell.angle_beta   90.00
_cell.angle_gamma   90.00
#
_symmetry.space_group_name_H-M   'P 1'
#
loop_
_entity.id
_entity.type
_entity.pdbx_description
1 polymer ?
#
loop_
_entity_poly.entity_id
_entity_poly.type
_entity_poly.pdbx_seq_one_letter_code
_entity_poly.pdbx_strand_id
1 'polypeptide(L)' 'MRRIFQLDGLDKGILSVGERQESNQIALCISHANQEAQILLSEEAFKELAHLRYVINFQSNDEEQSLKAVQ' A
#
# COMPACT_ATOMS: atom_id res chain seq x y z
N MET A 1 15.23 13.85 -15.06
CA MET A 1 13.79 14.10 -14.84
C MET A 1 13.34 13.20 -13.71
N ARG A 2 12.93 13.77 -12.56
CA ARG A 2 12.53 12.99 -11.38
C ARG A 2 11.18 12.32 -11.67
N ARG A 3 11.15 10.99 -11.75
CA ARG A 3 9.89 10.25 -11.89
C ARG A 3 9.24 10.18 -10.52
N ILE A 4 8.02 10.69 -10.44
CA ILE A 4 7.18 10.58 -9.25
C ILE A 4 5.92 9.85 -9.70
N PHE A 5 5.62 8.75 -9.04
CA PHE A 5 4.38 8.00 -9.21
C PHE A 5 3.50 8.29 -8.00
N GLN A 6 2.21 8.49 -8.23
CA GLN A 6 1.23 8.65 -7.17
C GLN A 6 0.17 7.57 -7.31
N LEU A 7 -0.18 6.96 -6.19
CA LEU A 7 -1.21 5.94 -6.07
C LEU A 7 -2.26 6.48 -5.12
N ASP A 8 -3.50 6.56 -5.61
CA ASP A 8 -4.65 6.88 -4.77
C ASP A 8 -4.95 5.69 -3.86
N GLY A 9 -4.92 5.93 -2.56
CA GLY A 9 -5.30 4.99 -1.52
C GLY A 9 -6.76 5.11 -1.12
N LEU A 10 -7.16 4.28 -0.15
CA LEU A 10 -8.49 4.37 0.47
C LEU A 10 -8.63 5.68 1.25
N ASP A 11 -9.86 6.17 1.40
CA ASP A 11 -10.21 7.34 2.20
C ASP A 11 -9.41 8.62 1.86
N LYS A 12 -9.07 8.81 0.58
CA LYS A 12 -8.26 9.94 0.08
C LYS A 12 -6.81 9.92 0.58
N GLY A 13 -6.31 8.78 1.06
CA GLY A 13 -4.89 8.58 1.27
C GLY A 13 -4.14 8.64 -0.06
N ILE A 14 -2.90 9.12 -0.06
CA ILE A 14 -2.04 9.16 -1.24
C ILE A 14 -0.69 8.56 -0.88
N LEU A 15 -0.26 7.58 -1.66
CA LEU A 15 1.12 7.10 -1.66
C LEU A 15 1.86 7.73 -2.84
N SER A 16 2.92 8.48 -2.54
CA SER A 16 3.82 9.06 -3.53
C SER A 16 5.16 8.32 -3.50
N VAL A 17 5.60 7.83 -4.65
CA VAL A 17 6.88 7.12 -4.84
C VAL A 17 7.77 7.98 -5.73
N GLY A 18 8.94 8.35 -5.24
CA GLY A 18 9.85 9.22 -5.99
C GLY A 18 11.29 8.78 -5.91
N GLU A 19 11.99 8.83 -7.05
CA GLU A 19 13.43 8.58 -7.11
C GLU A 19 14.22 9.81 -6.59
N ARG A 20 15.33 9.57 -5.89
CA ARG A 20 16.36 10.56 -5.56
C ARG A 20 17.67 10.16 -6.24
N GLN A 21 17.95 10.81 -7.37
CA GLN A 21 19.10 10.51 -8.23
C GLN A 21 20.45 10.74 -7.53
N GLU A 22 20.53 11.70 -6.60
CA GLU A 22 21.78 12.07 -5.93
C GLU A 22 22.24 11.05 -4.87
N SER A 23 21.31 10.24 -4.33
CA SER A 23 21.59 9.30 -3.23
C SER A 23 21.26 7.84 -3.55
N ASN A 24 20.88 7.53 -4.79
CA ASN A 24 20.36 6.22 -5.23
C ASN A 24 19.30 5.62 -4.28
N GLN A 25 18.37 6.48 -3.86
CA GLN A 25 17.31 6.14 -2.92
C GLN A 25 15.92 6.34 -3.53
N ILE A 26 14.96 5.60 -3.00
CA ILE A 26 13.54 5.75 -3.28
C ILE A 26 12.88 6.36 -2.05
N ALA A 27 12.11 7.43 -2.24
CA ALA A 27 11.28 8.03 -1.21
C ALA A 27 9.84 7.52 -1.37
N LEU A 28 9.29 6.98 -0.29
CA LEU A 28 7.87 6.69 -0.16
C LEU A 28 7.27 7.73 0.79
N CYS A 29 6.27 8.46 0.33
CA CYS A 29 5.50 9.39 1.16
C CYS A 29 4.06 8.90 1.22
N ILE A 30 3.60 8.56 2.42
CA ILE A 30 2.22 8.17 2.69
C ILE A 30 1.56 9.36 3.37
N SER A 31 0.53 9.90 2.72
CA SER A 31 -0.21 11.05 3.23
C SER A 31 -1.69 10.70 3.38
N HIS A 32 -2.31 11.11 4.49
CA HIS A 32 -3.74 10.94 4.72
C HIS A 32 -4.24 12.03 5.65
N ALA A 33 -5.24 12.80 5.20
CA ALA A 33 -5.76 13.99 5.88
C ALA A 33 -4.62 14.96 6.29
N ASN A 34 -4.27 15.01 7.58
CA ASN A 34 -3.24 15.88 8.14
C ASN A 34 -2.01 15.10 8.65
N GLN A 35 -1.89 13.82 8.30
CA GLN A 35 -0.78 12.96 8.70
C GLN A 35 0.07 12.61 7.47
N GLU A 36 1.38 12.66 7.66
CA GLU A 36 2.35 12.27 6.65
C GLU A 36 3.43 11.40 7.28
N ALA A 37 3.76 10.30 6.59
CA ALA A 37 4.89 9.44 6.92
C ALA A 37 5.81 9.37 5.70
N GLN A 38 7.11 9.60 5.93
CA GLN A 38 8.14 9.52 4.90
C GLN A 38 9.11 8.38 5.21
N ILE A 39 9.39 7.57 4.19
CA ILE A 39 10.32 6.45 4.27
C ILE A 39 11.32 6.60 3.13
N LEU A 40 12.60 6.48 3.46
CA LEU A 40 13.69 6.43 2.50
C LEU A 40 14.23 5.00 2.43
N LEU A 41 14.21 4.44 1.23
CA LEU A 41 14.71 3.09 0.96
C LEU A 41 15.90 3.17 0.02
N SER A 42 16.83 2.24 0.16
CA SER A 42 17.76 1.94 -0.92
C SER A 42 17.01 1.35 -2.11
N GLU A 43 17.62 1.41 -3.29
CA GLU A 43 17.09 0.75 -4.48
C GLU A 43 16.84 -0.75 -4.26
N GLU A 44 17.73 -1.43 -3.54
CA GLU A 44 17.62 -2.87 -3.22
C GLU A 44 16.43 -3.15 -2.31
N ALA A 45 16.28 -2.42 -1.20
CA ALA A 45 15.16 -2.59 -0.28
C ALA A 45 13.81 -2.31 -0.97
N PHE A 46 13.77 -1.31 -1.86
CA PHE A 46 12.56 -1.03 -2.65
C PHE A 46 12.25 -2.16 -3.64
N LYS A 47 13.26 -2.74 -4.30
CA LYS A 47 13.08 -3.91 -5.17
C LYS A 47 12.51 -5.08 -4.38
N GLU A 48 13.07 -5.41 -3.22
CA GLU A 48 12.54 -6.48 -2.38
C GLU A 48 11.07 -6.24 -2.02
N LEU A 49 10.73 -5.02 -1.57
CA LEU A 49 9.35 -4.62 -1.26
C LEU A 49 8.41 -4.80 -2.47
N ALA A 50 8.83 -4.38 -3.65
CA ALA A 50 8.04 -4.47 -4.87
C ALA A 50 7.79 -5.92 -5.36
N HIS A 51 8.61 -6.88 -4.93
CA HIS A 51 8.43 -8.30 -5.24
C HIS A 51 7.56 -9.04 -4.22
N LEU A 52 7.15 -8.39 -3.11
CA LEU A 52 6.27 -9.01 -2.14
C LEU A 52 4.91 -9.31 -2.79
N ARG A 53 4.55 -10.59 -2.81
CA ARG A 53 3.24 -11.07 -3.26
C ARG A 53 2.43 -11.47 -2.05
N TYR A 54 1.34 -10.76 -1.81
CA TYR A 54 0.39 -11.09 -0.76
C TYR A 54 -0.78 -11.87 -1.36
N VAL A 55 -1.13 -12.98 -0.74
CA VAL A 55 -2.41 -13.66 -0.97
C VAL A 55 -3.39 -13.09 0.05
N ILE A 56 -4.34 -12.28 -0.41
CA ILE A 56 -5.41 -11.74 0.44
C ILE A 56 -6.61 -12.68 0.32
N ASN A 57 -6.85 -13.46 1.36
CA ASN A 57 -8.04 -14.31 1.46
C ASN A 57 -9.11 -13.55 2.25
N PHE A 58 -10.17 -13.13 1.57
CA PHE A 58 -11.37 -12.62 2.24
C PHE A 58 -12.16 -13.83 2.73
N GLN A 59 -12.31 -13.99 4.04
CA GLN A 59 -13.28 -14.94 4.58
C GLN A 59 -14.68 -14.35 4.31
N SER A 60 -15.48 -15.00 3.47
CA SER A 60 -16.89 -14.67 3.36
C SER A 60 -17.57 -15.07 4.66
N ASN A 61 -18.22 -14.11 5.32
CA ASN A 61 -19.09 -14.39 6.47
C ASN A 61 -20.39 -15.07 5.96
N ASP A 62 -20.30 -16.30 5.49
CA ASP A 62 -21.46 -17.12 5.12
C ASP A 62 -22.05 -17.85 6.35
N GLU A 63 -22.04 -17.20 7.54
CA GLU A 63 -22.75 -17.70 8.73
C GLU A 63 -24.17 -17.13 8.88
N GLU A 64 -24.62 -16.25 7.97
CA GLU A 64 -25.93 -15.58 8.10
C GLU A 64 -27.11 -16.30 7.40
N GLN A 65 -26.95 -17.54 6.90
CA GLN A 65 -28.05 -18.27 6.22
C GLN A 65 -28.48 -19.61 6.85
N SER A 66 -27.90 -20.04 7.97
CA SER A 66 -28.24 -21.35 8.57
C SER A 66 -29.28 -21.32 9.71
N LEU A 67 -29.84 -20.16 10.07
CA LEU A 67 -30.91 -20.06 11.08
C LEU A 67 -32.31 -19.92 10.48
N LYS A 68 -32.64 -20.75 9.47
CA LYS A 68 -34.04 -21.00 9.05
C LYS A 68 -34.22 -22.44 8.57
N ALA A 69 -33.91 -23.42 9.43
CA ALA A 69 -34.37 -24.80 9.23
C ALA A 69 -34.42 -25.59 10.54
N VAL A 70 -35.28 -25.19 11.48
CA VAL A 70 -35.92 -26.15 12.39
C VAL A 70 -37.40 -25.73 12.50
N GLN A 71 -38.25 -26.47 11.79
CA GLN A 71 -39.68 -26.59 12.06
C GLN A 71 -39.89 -27.45 13.31
#